data_AF-A0A522PDU3-F1
#
_entry.id   AF-A0A522PDU3-F1
#
_cell.length_a   1.000
_cell.length_b   1.000
_cell.length_c   1.000
_cell.angle_alpha   90.00
_cell.angle_beta   90.00
_cell.angle_gamma   90.00
#
_symmetry.space_group_name_H-M   'P 1'
#
loop_
_entity.id
_entity.type
_entity.pdbx_description
1 polymer ?
#
loop_
_entity_poly.entity_id
_entity_poly.type
_entity_poly.pdbx_seq_one_letter_code
_entity_poly.pdbx_strand_id
1 'polypeptide(L)'
;MYHDAGNLNFSFITDSGPGRLKNFRFFTEPVVRVLQSLGVPAQLQGRNDLVINGRKISGNAQFASGRRMFSHGTLLFNSDLEEFVHALKIKQDKIQSKGHQSVRDRVANIAEYAEREMDVPTLRKKLLDGIFAETGIRRYRLSANDWSGVREIMEQRFGRAEWNFGSQPRFNQQRAQRFAFGEIDARLEVRKGRIEQIRLLGDYRTRRERGASNGP
;
A
#
# COMPACT_ATOMS: atom_id res chain seq x y z
N MET A 1 -1.15 5.05 3.57
CA MET A 1 -0.10 5.82 2.89
C MET A 1 -0.75 7.10 2.38
N TYR A 2 -0.01 8.19 2.33
CA TYR A 2 -0.46 9.43 1.72
C TYR A 2 -0.11 9.41 0.22
N HIS A 3 -0.96 9.99 -0.60
CA HIS A 3 -0.82 10.03 -2.06
C HIS A 3 -1.14 11.43 -2.55
N ASP A 4 -0.21 12.01 -3.30
CA ASP A 4 -0.34 13.26 -4.02
C ASP A 4 0.17 13.09 -5.46
N ALA A 5 0.26 14.19 -6.22
CA ALA A 5 0.79 14.17 -7.59
C ALA A 5 2.28 13.78 -7.66
N GLY A 6 3.03 13.91 -6.56
CA GLY A 6 4.42 13.51 -6.42
C GLY A 6 4.63 12.02 -6.13
N ASN A 7 3.55 11.28 -5.85
CA ASN A 7 3.59 9.83 -5.62
C ASN A 7 3.16 9.06 -6.87
N LEU A 8 3.99 8.12 -7.33
CA LEU A 8 3.65 7.21 -8.42
C LEU A 8 3.17 5.85 -7.88
N ASN A 9 1.97 5.43 -8.24
CA ASN A 9 1.46 4.09 -7.95
C ASN A 9 1.67 3.14 -9.13
N PHE A 10 1.98 1.88 -8.84
CA PHE A 10 2.08 0.83 -9.85
C PHE A 10 1.44 -0.47 -9.36
N SER A 11 1.05 -1.33 -10.29
CA SER A 11 0.44 -2.63 -9.99
C SER A 11 0.79 -3.66 -11.06
N PHE A 12 1.12 -4.87 -10.62
CA PHE A 12 1.28 -6.05 -11.43
C PHE A 12 0.10 -6.97 -11.16
N ILE A 13 -0.69 -7.28 -12.19
CA ILE A 13 -1.79 -8.24 -12.11
C ILE A 13 -1.34 -9.52 -12.81
N THR A 14 -1.43 -10.66 -12.12
CA THR A 14 -0.97 -11.94 -12.64
C THR A 14 -1.76 -13.10 -12.05
N ASP A 15 -1.53 -14.31 -12.55
CA ASP A 15 -2.10 -15.52 -11.96
C ASP A 15 -1.47 -15.79 -10.59
N SER A 16 -2.33 -16.16 -9.64
CA SER A 16 -1.87 -16.69 -8.36
C SER A 16 -1.24 -18.06 -8.58
N GLY A 17 -0.07 -18.31 -8.01
CA GLY A 17 0.59 -19.60 -8.11
C GLY A 17 1.61 -19.83 -7.00
N PRO A 18 2.09 -21.09 -6.85
CA PRO A 18 3.13 -21.42 -5.89
C PRO A 18 4.36 -20.51 -6.06
N GLY A 19 4.90 -19.98 -4.97
CA GLY A 19 6.10 -19.13 -4.99
C GLY A 19 5.91 -17.67 -5.42
N ARG A 20 4.70 -17.24 -5.80
CA ARG A 20 4.41 -15.83 -6.17
C ARG A 20 3.90 -14.99 -5.01
N LEU A 21 3.02 -15.55 -4.18
CA LEU A 21 2.51 -14.86 -3.00
C LEU A 21 3.61 -14.73 -1.94
N LYS A 22 3.77 -13.53 -1.37
CA LYS A 22 4.85 -13.12 -0.45
C LYS A 22 6.23 -13.00 -1.10
N ASN A 23 6.37 -13.26 -2.40
CA ASN A 23 7.61 -13.03 -3.12
C ASN A 23 7.67 -11.59 -3.63
N PHE A 24 7.88 -10.63 -2.73
CA PHE A 24 7.97 -9.22 -3.09
C PHE A 24 9.18 -8.93 -3.97
N ARG A 25 10.28 -9.67 -3.80
CA ARG A 25 11.49 -9.52 -4.63
C ARG A 25 11.15 -9.68 -6.11
N PHE A 26 10.42 -10.73 -6.48
CA PHE A 26 10.01 -10.95 -7.87
C PHE A 26 9.32 -9.74 -8.52
N PHE A 27 8.45 -9.04 -7.79
CA PHE A 27 7.71 -7.89 -8.33
C PHE A 27 8.46 -6.56 -8.20
N THR A 28 9.37 -6.45 -7.24
CA THR A 28 10.08 -5.19 -6.96
C THR A 28 11.41 -5.10 -7.67
N GLU A 29 12.05 -6.22 -7.99
CA GLU A 29 13.36 -6.25 -8.62
C GLU A 29 13.39 -5.55 -10.00
N PRO A 30 12.38 -5.70 -10.90
CA PRO A 30 12.33 -4.92 -12.13
C PRO A 30 12.28 -3.40 -11.87
N VAL A 31 11.53 -2.97 -10.85
CA VAL A 31 11.45 -1.56 -10.44
C VAL A 31 12.80 -1.08 -9.91
N VAL A 32 13.45 -1.86 -9.06
CA VAL A 32 14.77 -1.57 -8.51
C VAL A 32 15.82 -1.43 -9.61
N ARG A 33 15.86 -2.35 -10.57
CA ARG A 33 16.80 -2.28 -11.71
C ARG A 33 16.64 -0.99 -12.50
N VAL A 34 15.41 -0.57 -12.78
CA VAL A 34 15.16 0.70 -13.48
C VAL A 34 15.63 1.89 -12.64
N LEU A 35 15.31 1.94 -11.35
CA LEU A 35 15.75 3.03 -10.48
C LEU A 35 17.28 3.11 -10.43
N GLN A 36 17.96 1.97 -10.30
CA GLN A 36 19.43 1.90 -10.32
C GLN A 36 20.03 2.38 -11.66
N SER A 37 19.39 2.07 -12.79
CA SER A 37 19.82 2.59 -14.10
C SER A 37 19.67 4.11 -14.25
N LEU A 38 18.89 4.74 -13.36
CA LEU A 38 18.69 6.19 -13.29
C LEU A 38 19.61 6.85 -12.25
N GLY A 39 20.60 6.13 -11.71
CA GLY A 39 21.50 6.63 -10.65
C GLY A 39 20.90 6.58 -9.24
N VAL A 40 19.69 6.02 -9.07
CA VAL A 40 19.03 5.93 -7.77
C VAL A 40 19.38 4.59 -7.11
N PRO A 41 20.16 4.54 -6.01
CA PRO A 41 20.64 3.29 -5.40
C PRO A 41 19.55 2.63 -4.53
N ALA A 42 18.38 2.38 -5.13
CA ALA A 42 17.27 1.71 -4.48
C ALA A 42 17.59 0.25 -4.20
N GLN A 43 17.08 -0.27 -3.08
CA GLN A 43 17.17 -1.69 -2.75
C GLN A 43 15.94 -2.15 -1.97
N LEU A 44 15.64 -3.45 -2.04
CA LEU A 44 14.62 -4.07 -1.20
C LEU A 44 15.17 -4.23 0.23
N GLN A 45 14.46 -3.69 1.21
CA GLN A 45 14.74 -3.87 2.62
C GLN A 45 13.58 -4.56 3.34
N GLY A 46 13.91 -5.52 4.19
CA GLY A 46 12.91 -6.31 4.90
C GLY A 46 12.09 -7.14 3.92
N ARG A 47 10.75 -7.08 4.05
CA ARG A 47 9.84 -7.92 3.25
C ARG A 47 9.31 -7.23 2.01
N ASN A 48 9.00 -5.94 2.07
CA ASN A 48 8.14 -5.29 1.06
C ASN A 48 8.44 -3.80 0.84
N ASP A 49 9.53 -3.28 1.41
CA ASP A 49 9.84 -1.86 1.34
C ASP A 49 11.05 -1.64 0.43
N LEU A 50 11.00 -0.62 -0.44
CA LEU A 50 12.19 -0.16 -1.14
C LEU A 50 12.76 1.04 -0.42
N VAL A 51 14.08 1.07 -0.29
CA VAL A 51 14.81 2.10 0.46
C VAL A 51 15.98 2.63 -0.34
N ILE A 52 16.37 3.86 -0.03
CA ILE A 52 17.64 4.48 -0.41
C ILE A 52 18.34 4.87 0.90
N ASN A 53 19.56 4.38 1.13
CA ASN A 53 20.32 4.66 2.36
C ASN A 53 19.51 4.43 3.67
N GLY A 54 18.67 3.38 3.68
CA GLY A 54 17.81 3.06 4.83
C GLY A 54 16.52 3.89 4.94
N ARG A 55 16.34 4.94 4.13
CA ARG A 55 15.12 5.75 4.05
C ARG A 55 14.15 5.14 3.04
N LYS A 56 12.91 4.90 3.45
CA LYS A 56 11.87 4.26 2.64
C LYS A 56 11.35 5.17 1.54
N ILE A 57 11.36 4.66 0.31
CA ILE A 57 10.83 5.33 -0.89
C ILE A 57 9.60 4.61 -1.47
N SER A 58 9.33 3.36 -1.05
CA SER A 58 8.25 2.54 -1.59
C SER A 58 7.67 1.63 -0.54
N GLY A 59 6.33 1.53 -0.47
CA GLY A 59 5.64 0.47 0.24
C GLY A 59 4.93 -0.46 -0.73
N ASN A 60 5.18 -1.77 -0.63
CA ASN A 60 4.55 -2.77 -1.49
C ASN A 60 3.58 -3.66 -0.72
N ALA A 61 2.49 -4.05 -1.37
CA ALA A 61 1.49 -4.95 -0.82
C ALA A 61 1.00 -5.92 -1.90
N GLN A 62 0.48 -7.06 -1.46
CA GLN A 62 0.02 -8.13 -2.33
C GLN A 62 -1.33 -8.62 -1.85
N PHE A 63 -2.20 -8.92 -2.80
CA PHE A 63 -3.49 -9.54 -2.55
C PHE A 63 -3.75 -10.62 -3.60
N ALA A 64 -4.32 -11.75 -3.17
CA ALA A 64 -4.69 -12.86 -4.05
C ALA A 64 -6.14 -13.24 -3.78
N SER A 65 -6.89 -13.50 -4.85
CA SER A 65 -8.27 -13.98 -4.82
C SER A 65 -8.50 -14.98 -5.95
N GLY A 66 -8.92 -16.19 -5.60
CA GLY A 66 -9.10 -17.28 -6.56
C GLY A 66 -7.81 -17.58 -7.32
N ARG A 67 -7.87 -17.48 -8.66
CA ARG A 67 -6.73 -17.72 -9.56
C ARG A 67 -5.92 -16.46 -9.90
N ARG A 68 -6.31 -15.29 -9.40
CA ARG A 68 -5.66 -14.02 -9.72
C ARG A 68 -5.00 -13.44 -8.47
N MET A 69 -3.91 -12.73 -8.68
CA MET A 69 -3.28 -11.91 -7.66
C MET A 69 -2.83 -10.59 -8.25
N PHE A 70 -2.72 -9.58 -7.39
CA PHE A 70 -2.02 -8.37 -7.73
C PHE A 70 -0.99 -8.02 -6.67
N SER A 71 0.17 -7.54 -7.14
CA SER A 71 1.21 -6.92 -6.34
C SER A 71 1.24 -5.46 -6.71
N HIS A 72 1.07 -4.57 -5.74
CA HIS A 72 1.07 -3.13 -5.98
C HIS A 72 2.06 -2.43 -5.08
N GLY A 73 2.51 -1.27 -5.53
CA GLY A 73 3.48 -0.46 -4.82
C GLY A 73 3.28 1.02 -5.06
N THR A 74 4.05 1.78 -4.29
CA THR A 74 4.15 3.24 -4.38
C THR A 74 5.58 3.62 -4.64
N LEU A 75 5.81 4.78 -5.21
CA LEU A 75 7.11 5.41 -5.30
C LEU A 75 6.92 6.86 -4.87
N LEU A 76 7.46 7.20 -3.71
CA LEU A 76 7.59 8.57 -3.25
C LEU A 76 8.62 9.23 -4.16
N PHE A 77 8.16 9.89 -5.22
CA PHE A 77 9.06 10.48 -6.19
C PHE A 77 9.42 11.90 -5.79
N ASN A 78 8.42 12.75 -5.66
CA ASN A 78 8.55 14.13 -5.19
C ASN A 78 7.29 14.56 -4.43
N SER A 79 6.86 13.74 -3.47
CA SER A 79 5.67 14.01 -2.65
C SER A 79 5.96 15.03 -1.57
N ASP A 80 4.92 15.73 -1.12
CA ASP A 80 4.97 16.58 0.06
C ASP A 80 5.10 15.70 1.31
N LEU A 81 6.34 15.62 1.82
CA LEU A 81 6.65 14.83 3.01
C LEU A 81 6.12 15.48 4.30
N GLU A 82 5.80 16.77 4.30
CA GLU A 82 5.16 17.43 5.43
C GLU A 82 3.70 17.00 5.53
N GLU A 83 2.97 17.09 4.43
CA GLU A 83 1.59 16.63 4.34
C GLU A 83 1.46 15.11 4.54
N PHE A 84 2.44 14.33 4.06
CA PHE A 84 2.52 12.90 4.37
C PHE A 84 2.52 12.64 5.89
N VAL A 85 3.31 13.42 6.65
CA VAL A 85 3.40 13.27 8.11
C VAL A 85 2.12 13.77 8.78
N HIS A 86 1.58 14.91 8.36
CA HIS A 86 0.35 15.47 8.89
C HIS A 86 -0.85 14.51 8.71
N ALA A 87 -1.02 13.97 7.50
CA ALA A 87 -2.14 13.09 7.16
C ALA A 87 -2.13 11.77 7.94
N LEU A 88 -0.95 11.25 8.28
CA LEU A 88 -0.83 9.93 8.93
C LEU A 88 -1.07 9.96 10.45
N LYS A 89 -1.26 11.13 11.09
CA LYS A 89 -1.53 11.31 12.53
C LYS A 89 -0.87 10.23 13.40
N ILE A 90 0.43 10.00 13.20
CA ILE A 90 1.13 8.89 13.83
C ILE A 90 1.11 9.17 15.34
N LYS A 91 0.35 8.36 16.11
CA LYS A 91 0.31 8.44 17.58
C LYS A 91 1.74 8.55 18.10
N GLN A 92 2.02 9.55 18.94
CA GLN A 92 3.37 9.82 19.44
C GLN A 92 4.03 8.61 20.09
N ASP A 93 3.25 7.68 20.65
CA ASP A 93 3.74 6.42 21.23
C ASP A 93 4.47 5.50 20.22
N LYS A 94 4.14 5.57 18.91
CA LYS A 94 4.89 4.87 17.84
C LYS A 94 6.21 5.56 17.50
N ILE A 95 6.36 6.82 17.86
CA ILE A 95 7.56 7.64 17.62
C ILE A 95 8.57 7.40 18.74
N GLN A 96 8.12 7.31 20.00
CA GLN A 96 8.99 7.12 21.15
C GLN A 96 9.67 5.74 21.22
N SER A 97 9.02 4.65 20.75
CA SER A 97 9.59 3.30 20.85
C SER A 97 10.71 2.98 19.83
N LYS A 98 10.98 3.90 18.89
CA LYS A 98 12.07 3.81 17.91
C LYS A 98 12.80 5.15 17.95
N GLY A 99 13.80 5.25 18.82
CA GLY A 99 14.42 6.49 19.31
C GLY A 99 14.55 7.62 18.29
N HIS A 100 14.20 8.83 18.75
CA HIS A 100 14.46 10.20 18.26
C HIS A 100 14.46 10.55 16.75
N GLN A 101 14.37 9.60 15.83
CA GLN A 101 14.30 9.86 14.40
C GLN A 101 12.86 10.20 14.03
N SER A 102 12.71 11.43 13.53
CA SER A 102 11.47 11.94 12.96
C SER A 102 11.03 11.04 11.80
N VAL A 103 9.75 11.07 11.43
CA VAL A 103 9.26 10.31 10.27
C VAL A 103 9.98 10.74 8.98
N ARG A 104 10.45 12.00 8.90
CA ARG A 104 11.28 12.52 7.81
C ARG A 104 12.61 11.77 7.68
N ASP A 105 13.17 11.28 8.77
CA ASP A 105 14.41 10.49 8.76
C ASP A 105 14.17 9.05 8.28
N ARG A 106 12.90 8.62 8.17
CA ARG A 106 12.52 7.24 7.80
C ARG A 106 12.04 7.09 6.37
N VAL A 107 11.63 8.19 5.71
CA VAL A 107 11.16 8.20 4.32
C VAL A 107 11.96 9.19 3.49
N ALA A 108 12.04 8.98 2.18
CA ALA A 108 12.67 9.92 1.26
C ALA A 108 11.94 9.96 -0.08
N ASN A 109 12.09 11.07 -0.78
CA ASN A 109 11.72 11.22 -2.18
C ASN A 109 12.85 10.71 -3.07
N ILE A 110 12.50 10.02 -4.15
CA ILE A 110 13.46 9.54 -5.16
C ILE A 110 14.15 10.73 -5.84
N ALA A 111 13.45 11.85 -6.04
CA ALA A 111 14.00 13.06 -6.64
C ALA A 111 15.20 13.63 -5.86
N GLU A 112 15.33 13.36 -4.55
CA GLU A 112 16.51 13.73 -3.74
C GLU A 112 17.80 13.03 -4.21
N TYR A 113 17.69 11.94 -4.97
CA TYR A 113 18.81 11.09 -5.40
C TYR A 113 18.89 10.92 -6.91
N ALA A 114 17.99 11.53 -7.68
CA ALA A 114 18.03 11.48 -9.12
C ALA A 114 19.08 12.46 -9.64
N GLU A 115 20.01 12.00 -10.48
CA GLU A 115 21.10 12.84 -11.03
C GLU A 115 20.60 13.96 -11.97
N ARG A 116 19.34 13.87 -12.43
CA ARG A 116 18.73 14.80 -13.37
C ARG A 116 17.33 15.16 -12.93
N GLU A 117 16.93 16.39 -13.20
CA GLU A 117 15.53 16.78 -13.05
C GLU A 117 14.63 15.86 -13.88
N MET A 118 13.65 15.28 -13.19
CA MET A 118 12.70 14.34 -13.74
C MET A 118 11.34 14.62 -13.09
N ASP A 119 10.26 14.38 -13.82
CA ASP A 119 8.90 14.42 -13.30
C ASP A 119 8.29 13.01 -13.21
N VAL A 120 7.15 12.90 -12.53
CA VAL A 120 6.42 11.62 -12.38
C VAL A 120 6.06 10.99 -13.74
N PRO A 121 5.57 11.73 -14.75
CA PRO A 121 5.35 11.21 -16.10
C PRO A 121 6.59 10.58 -16.73
N THR A 122 7.75 11.20 -16.59
CA THR A 122 9.03 10.70 -17.12
C THR A 122 9.46 9.44 -16.38
N LEU A 123 9.39 9.43 -15.05
CA LEU A 123 9.67 8.23 -14.25
C LEU A 123 8.76 7.07 -14.67
N ARG A 124 7.46 7.33 -14.83
CA ARG A 124 6.49 6.32 -15.30
C ARG A 124 6.89 5.75 -16.65
N LYS A 125 7.31 6.60 -17.60
CA LYS A 125 7.78 6.15 -18.92
C LYS A 125 9.04 5.29 -18.79
N LYS A 126 10.04 5.72 -18.02
CA LYS A 126 11.28 4.96 -17.77
C LYS A 126 11.01 3.60 -17.13
N LEU A 127 10.09 3.54 -16.17
CA LEU A 127 9.65 2.29 -15.55
C LEU A 127 9.00 1.35 -16.57
N LEU A 128 8.08 1.85 -17.39
CA LEU A 128 7.45 1.03 -18.43
C LEU A 128 8.48 0.53 -19.44
N ASP A 129 9.33 1.41 -19.95
CA ASP A 129 10.34 1.06 -20.95
C ASP A 129 11.33 0.01 -20.40
N GLY A 130 11.75 0.15 -19.13
CA GLY A 130 12.69 -0.80 -18.51
C GLY A 130 12.07 -2.11 -18.05
N ILE A 131 10.83 -2.12 -17.55
CA ILE A 131 10.13 -3.34 -17.13
C ILE A 131 9.78 -4.21 -18.35
N PHE A 132 9.43 -3.58 -19.47
CA PHE A 132 8.99 -4.28 -20.69
C PHE A 132 10.05 -4.27 -21.80
N ALA A 133 11.33 -4.03 -21.47
CA ALA A 133 12.41 -3.88 -22.45
C ALA A 133 12.50 -5.07 -23.44
N GLU A 134 12.31 -6.30 -22.94
CA GLU A 134 12.44 -7.53 -23.75
C GLU A 134 11.14 -7.91 -24.47
N THR A 135 9.98 -7.59 -23.90
CA THR A 135 8.68 -8.07 -24.40
C THR A 135 7.92 -7.02 -25.22
N GLY A 136 8.34 -5.76 -25.14
CA GLY A 136 7.56 -4.62 -25.60
C GLY A 136 6.33 -4.34 -24.72
N ILE A 137 5.80 -3.12 -24.83
CA ILE A 137 4.66 -2.65 -24.04
C ILE A 137 3.37 -2.95 -24.80
N ARG A 138 2.63 -3.98 -24.37
CA ARG A 138 1.25 -4.20 -24.81
C ARG A 138 0.30 -3.26 -24.06
N ARG A 139 -0.45 -2.45 -24.81
CA ARG A 139 -1.41 -1.48 -24.23
C ARG A 139 -2.83 -1.96 -24.45
N TYR A 140 -3.56 -2.18 -23.36
CA TYR A 140 -5.01 -2.33 -23.40
C TYR A 140 -5.66 -0.97 -23.12
N ARG A 141 -6.47 -0.48 -24.07
CA ARG A 141 -7.27 0.73 -23.87
C ARG A 141 -8.65 0.31 -23.41
N LEU A 142 -9.05 0.79 -22.23
CA LEU A 142 -10.38 0.54 -21.68
C LEU A 142 -11.44 1.04 -22.65
N SER A 143 -12.40 0.17 -22.97
CA SER A 143 -13.57 0.48 -23.77
C SER A 143 -14.58 1.31 -22.97
N ALA A 144 -15.60 1.86 -23.63
CA ALA A 144 -16.70 2.55 -22.95
C ALA A 144 -17.42 1.63 -21.94
N ASN A 145 -17.54 0.33 -22.25
CA ASN A 145 -18.13 -0.66 -21.36
C ASN A 145 -17.26 -0.92 -20.12
N ASP A 146 -15.94 -1.04 -20.31
CA ASP A 146 -15.02 -1.18 -19.17
C ASP A 146 -15.10 0.02 -18.23
N TRP A 147 -15.13 1.23 -18.80
CA TRP A 147 -15.30 2.45 -18.02
C TRP A 147 -16.63 2.53 -17.29
N SER A 148 -17.70 1.97 -17.88
CA SER A 148 -18.99 1.84 -17.20
C SER A 148 -18.88 0.95 -15.96
N GLY A 149 -18.26 -0.23 -16.09
CA GLY A 149 -18.02 -1.12 -14.95
C GLY A 149 -17.11 -0.51 -13.89
N VAL A 150 -16.07 0.24 -14.28
CA VAL A 150 -15.21 0.97 -13.33
C VAL A 150 -16.01 2.00 -12.53
N ARG A 151 -16.88 2.78 -13.20
CA ARG A 151 -17.75 3.76 -12.53
C ARG A 151 -18.74 3.08 -11.59
N GLU A 152 -19.36 1.98 -12.02
CA GLU A 152 -20.27 1.22 -11.17
C GLU A 152 -19.57 0.73 -9.89
N ILE A 153 -18.36 0.16 -10.00
CA ILE A 153 -17.57 -0.26 -8.84
C ILE A 153 -17.22 0.94 -7.94
N MET A 154 -16.89 2.10 -8.52
CA MET A 154 -16.64 3.31 -7.76
C MET A 154 -17.89 3.73 -6.97
N GLU A 155 -19.06 3.81 -7.61
CA GLU A 155 -20.31 4.23 -6.98
C GLU A 155 -20.82 3.24 -5.92
N GLN A 156 -20.63 1.95 -6.15
CA GLN A 156 -21.11 0.89 -5.25
C GLN A 156 -20.16 0.60 -4.09
N ARG A 157 -18.86 0.92 -4.23
CA ARG A 157 -17.85 0.61 -3.21
C ARG A 157 -16.95 1.80 -2.92
N PHE A 158 -15.95 2.07 -3.76
CA PHE A 158 -14.83 2.94 -3.37
C PHE A 158 -15.20 4.40 -3.09
N GLY A 159 -16.31 4.88 -3.66
CA GLY A 159 -16.87 6.20 -3.38
C GLY A 159 -17.79 6.27 -2.16
N ARG A 160 -18.16 5.13 -1.56
CA ARG A 160 -19.09 5.07 -0.43
C ARG A 160 -18.40 5.28 0.91
N ALA A 161 -18.99 6.10 1.76
CA ALA A 161 -18.51 6.33 3.11
C ALA A 161 -18.49 5.04 3.94
N GLU A 162 -19.49 4.17 3.75
CA GLU A 162 -19.61 2.88 4.43
C GLU A 162 -18.46 1.94 4.10
N TRP A 163 -17.90 2.03 2.89
CA TRP A 163 -16.72 1.28 2.51
C TRP A 163 -15.44 1.89 3.10
N ASN A 164 -15.29 3.21 2.96
CA ASN A 164 -14.07 3.92 3.35
C ASN A 164 -13.87 4.03 4.87
N PHE A 165 -14.95 4.22 5.62
CA PHE A 165 -14.92 4.39 7.07
C PHE A 165 -15.49 3.20 7.83
N GLY A 166 -16.24 2.32 7.15
CA GLY A 166 -17.03 1.28 7.81
C GLY A 166 -18.23 1.86 8.56
N SER A 167 -19.21 1.01 8.88
CA SER A 167 -20.09 1.30 10.01
C SER A 167 -19.25 1.22 11.29
N GLN A 168 -19.28 2.23 12.17
CA GLN A 168 -18.79 2.04 13.53
C GLN A 168 -19.88 1.28 14.29
N PRO A 169 -19.68 -0.01 14.64
CA PRO A 169 -20.64 -0.68 15.49
C PRO A 169 -20.74 0.09 16.80
N ARG A 170 -21.94 0.11 17.42
CA ARG A 170 -22.05 0.61 18.79
C ARG A 170 -21.09 -0.21 19.64
N PHE A 171 -20.32 0.46 20.48
CA PHE A 171 -19.45 -0.20 21.45
C PHE A 171 -19.52 0.57 22.76
N ASN A 172 -19.46 -0.15 23.86
CA ASN A 172 -19.41 0.43 25.20
C ASN A 172 -18.13 0.04 25.95
N GLN A 173 -17.29 -0.82 25.36
CA GLN A 173 -15.94 -1.08 25.83
C GLN A 173 -14.94 -1.05 24.67
N GLN A 174 -13.75 -0.52 24.96
CA GLN A 174 -12.61 -0.51 24.06
C GLN A 174 -11.36 -1.01 24.80
N ARG A 175 -10.60 -1.89 24.15
CA ARG A 175 -9.32 -2.40 24.64
C ARG A 175 -8.33 -2.44 23.48
N ALA A 176 -7.23 -1.71 23.60
CA ALA A 176 -6.15 -1.72 22.63
C ALA A 176 -4.87 -2.27 23.26
N GLN A 177 -4.20 -3.19 22.57
CA GLN A 177 -2.93 -3.77 23.00
C GLN A 177 -1.98 -3.95 21.81
N ARG A 178 -0.70 -3.60 22.02
CA ARG A 178 0.36 -3.83 21.04
C ARG A 178 1.09 -5.15 21.31
N PHE A 179 1.22 -5.95 20.26
CA PHE A 179 1.97 -7.19 20.21
C PHE A 179 3.16 -7.05 19.25
N ALA A 180 4.07 -8.03 19.28
CA ALA A 180 5.22 -8.06 18.36
C ALA A 180 4.82 -8.04 16.87
N PHE A 181 3.61 -8.50 16.54
CA PHE A 181 3.09 -8.57 15.17
C PHE A 181 2.18 -7.39 14.77
N GLY A 182 1.91 -6.45 15.67
CA GLY A 182 0.99 -5.33 15.44
C GLY A 182 0.12 -4.99 16.66
N GLU A 183 -0.61 -3.89 16.57
CA GLU A 183 -1.63 -3.45 17.52
C GLU A 183 -2.99 -4.04 17.18
N ILE A 184 -3.69 -4.57 18.18
CA ILE A 184 -5.10 -4.96 18.11
C ILE A 184 -5.91 -3.96 18.97
N ASP A 185 -6.88 -3.28 18.36
CA ASP A 185 -7.93 -2.46 18.97
C ASP A 185 -9.26 -3.23 18.89
N ALA A 186 -9.68 -3.79 20.02
CA ALA A 186 -10.94 -4.50 20.18
C ALA A 186 -12.03 -3.56 20.70
N ARG A 187 -13.10 -3.41 19.90
CA ARG A 187 -14.31 -2.65 20.25
C ARG A 187 -15.47 -3.61 20.48
N LEU A 188 -16.07 -3.53 21.66
CA LEU A 188 -17.04 -4.50 22.17
C LEU A 188 -18.36 -3.80 22.52
N GLU A 189 -19.48 -4.41 22.13
CA GLU A 189 -20.79 -4.13 22.70
C GLU A 189 -21.11 -5.20 23.73
N VAL A 190 -21.12 -4.83 25.02
CA VAL A 190 -21.42 -5.74 26.13
C VAL A 190 -22.78 -5.38 26.74
N ARG A 191 -23.74 -6.30 26.70
CA ARG A 191 -25.03 -6.15 27.39
C ARG A 191 -25.28 -7.33 28.31
N LYS A 192 -25.73 -7.04 29.54
CA LYS A 192 -26.01 -8.06 30.57
C LYS A 192 -24.86 -9.08 30.74
N GLY A 193 -23.62 -8.58 30.71
CA GLY A 193 -22.41 -9.41 30.86
C GLY A 193 -22.03 -10.27 29.66
N ARG A 194 -22.72 -10.15 28.51
CA ARG A 194 -22.41 -10.89 27.27
C ARG A 194 -21.94 -9.94 26.17
N ILE A 195 -20.96 -10.39 25.38
CA ILE A 195 -20.50 -9.68 24.18
C ILE A 195 -21.53 -9.94 23.07
N GLU A 196 -22.26 -8.91 22.67
CA GLU A 196 -23.22 -8.98 21.56
C GLU A 196 -22.53 -8.74 20.21
N GLN A 197 -21.55 -7.82 20.18
CA GLN A 197 -20.75 -7.53 19.00
C GLN A 197 -19.29 -7.29 19.36
N ILE A 198 -18.40 -7.73 18.47
CA ILE A 198 -16.97 -7.43 18.54
C ILE A 198 -16.46 -7.00 17.16
N ARG A 199 -15.68 -5.91 17.12
CA ARG A 199 -14.89 -5.53 15.97
C ARG A 199 -13.44 -5.39 16.36
N LEU A 200 -12.58 -6.04 15.59
CA LEU A 200 -11.13 -5.93 15.72
C LEU A 200 -10.59 -5.01 14.63
N LEU A 201 -9.86 -3.99 15.05
CA LEU A 201 -9.17 -3.01 14.21
C LEU A 201 -7.69 -3.03 14.57
N GLY A 202 -6.81 -2.62 13.66
CA GLY A 202 -5.39 -2.58 13.98
C GLY A 202 -4.50 -2.67 12.75
N ASP A 203 -3.19 -2.69 12.98
CA ASP A 203 -2.17 -2.84 11.94
C ASP A 203 -1.57 -4.26 11.88
N TYR A 204 -2.24 -5.22 12.54
CA TYR A 204 -1.93 -6.64 12.42
C TYR A 204 -2.28 -7.19 11.03
N ARG A 205 -1.48 -8.12 10.53
CA ARG A 205 -1.72 -8.78 9.24
C ARG A 205 -2.39 -10.13 9.46
N THR A 206 -3.64 -10.28 9.02
CA THR A 206 -4.36 -11.57 9.03
C THR A 206 -4.12 -12.36 7.75
N ARG A 207 -4.05 -13.69 7.84
CA ARG A 207 -4.22 -14.58 6.69
C ARG A 207 -5.71 -14.66 6.37
N ARG A 208 -6.24 -13.80 5.49
CA ARG A 208 -7.64 -13.93 5.06
C ARG A 208 -7.73 -15.14 4.13
N GLU A 209 -8.25 -16.26 4.66
CA GLU A 209 -8.77 -17.36 3.85
C GLU A 209 -10.28 -17.18 3.65
N ARG A 210 -10.70 -17.31 2.37
CA ARG A 210 -12.04 -17.47 1.80
C ARG A 210 -13.03 -16.29 1.90
N GLY A 211 -13.74 -16.12 0.78
CA GLY A 211 -14.74 -15.08 0.56
C GLY A 211 -15.89 -15.17 1.56
N ALA A 212 -16.22 -14.03 2.14
CA ALA A 212 -17.56 -13.78 2.64
C ALA A 212 -18.35 -13.19 1.47
N SER A 213 -19.17 -14.03 0.85
CA SER A 213 -20.41 -13.57 0.22
C SER A 213 -21.27 -12.96 1.33
N ASN A 214 -21.32 -11.63 1.39
CA ASN A 214 -22.42 -10.98 2.10
C ASN A 214 -23.57 -10.88 1.10
N GLY A 215 -24.57 -11.72 1.29
CA GLY A 215 -25.96 -11.47 0.89
C GLY A 215 -26.85 -11.60 2.12
N PRO A 216 -28.13 -11.18 2.08
CA PRO A 216 -28.86 -10.70 0.91
C PRO A 216 -28.59 -9.24 0.54
#